data_AF-A0A3B9VIJ4-F1
#
_entry.id   AF-A0A3B9VIJ4-F1
#
_cell.length_a   1.000
_cell.length_b   1.000
_cell.length_c   1.000
_cell.angle_alpha   90.00
_cell.angle_beta   90.00
_cell.angle_gamma   90.00
#
_symmetry.space_group_name_H-M   'P 1'
#
loop_
_entity.id
_entity.type
_entity.pdbx_description
1 polymer ?
#
loop_
_entity_poly.entity_id
_entity_poly.type
_entity_poly.pdbx_seq_one_letter_code
_entity_poly.pdbx_strand_id
1 'polypeptide(L)'
;MTEEKKEFYKLKTLDAIDESKNKELWENLVPDRDKFAEQIVGFLNYEYAKKQEQKEDFFNDENQSTVLAINAEYGMGKTYFAKALHKYIEKDSVYFSVWKKDYIDNPLVAFSQEIANTQKESLKQSLKKAVWGLVKSSNVSIPGVEFDFKKFSDEFFPEEDGVIKLKKVLESIVEEQKHLVIIVDELDRCRPDYAVKVLETIKHFFDVKGLSFVLPINKNFLEKSIEGFYNLTPSAFSGKEHYLTRFIPRIFTLEDNGIWVYLYDN
;
A
#
# COMPACT_ATOMS: atom_id res chain seq x y z
N MET A 1 33.04 8.97 2.69
CA MET A 1 32.01 9.87 2.14
C MET A 1 31.92 9.54 0.66
N THR A 2 31.05 8.61 0.31
CA THR A 2 30.79 8.20 -1.09
C THR A 2 29.63 9.05 -1.59
N GLU A 3 29.86 9.78 -2.67
CA GLU A 3 28.88 10.66 -3.31
C GLU A 3 27.65 9.85 -3.75
N GLU A 4 26.49 10.24 -3.22
CA GLU A 4 25.17 9.74 -3.65
C GLU A 4 24.93 10.15 -5.10
N LYS A 5 24.81 9.16 -6.00
CA LYS A 5 24.43 9.40 -7.39
C LYS A 5 22.96 9.81 -7.45
N LYS A 6 22.70 11.09 -7.73
CA LYS A 6 21.37 11.60 -8.11
C LYS A 6 21.14 11.34 -9.60
N GLU A 7 20.32 10.35 -9.93
CA GLU A 7 19.85 10.13 -11.31
C GLU A 7 18.47 10.78 -11.50
N PHE A 8 18.39 11.76 -12.40
CA PHE A 8 17.13 12.39 -12.83
C PHE A 8 16.54 11.61 -14.00
N TYR A 9 15.46 10.87 -13.78
CA TYR A 9 14.71 10.20 -14.84
C TYR A 9 13.67 11.16 -15.44
N LYS A 10 13.82 11.50 -16.72
CA LYS A 10 12.80 12.21 -17.51
C LYS A 10 11.73 11.20 -17.91
N LEU A 11 10.69 11.05 -17.08
CA LEU A 11 9.55 10.17 -17.36
C LEU A 11 8.87 10.62 -18.66
N LYS A 12 8.69 9.68 -19.61
CA LYS A 12 7.87 9.91 -20.80
C LYS A 12 6.44 10.15 -20.32
N THR A 13 5.92 11.34 -20.59
CA THR A 13 4.49 11.70 -20.49
C THR A 13 3.67 10.66 -21.23
N LEU A 14 2.88 9.88 -20.48
CA LEU A 14 1.82 9.04 -21.03
C LEU A 14 0.61 9.92 -21.37
N ASP A 15 -0.19 9.42 -22.32
CA ASP A 15 -1.19 10.14 -23.12
C ASP A 15 -2.03 11.18 -22.37
N ALA A 16 -2.27 12.30 -23.07
CA ALA A 16 -2.91 13.53 -22.60
C ALA A 16 -4.05 13.30 -21.59
N ILE A 17 -3.74 13.62 -20.32
CA ILE A 17 -4.69 13.73 -19.23
C ILE A 17 -5.60 14.92 -19.51
N ASP A 18 -6.91 14.75 -19.34
CA ASP A 18 -7.89 15.83 -19.44
C ASP A 18 -7.74 16.78 -18.23
N GLU A 19 -6.84 17.77 -18.37
CA GLU A 19 -6.54 18.80 -17.37
C GLU A 19 -7.81 19.54 -16.86
N SER A 20 -8.89 19.57 -17.67
CA SER A 20 -10.10 20.32 -17.35
C SER A 20 -10.93 19.74 -16.20
N LYS A 21 -10.79 18.45 -15.89
CA LYS A 21 -11.59 17.77 -14.84
C LYS A 21 -10.97 17.78 -13.45
N ASN A 22 -9.69 18.13 -13.33
CA ASN A 22 -8.92 17.91 -12.11
C ASN A 22 -8.56 19.19 -11.33
N LYS A 23 -8.88 20.38 -11.86
CA LYS A 23 -8.46 21.65 -11.27
C LYS A 23 -8.98 21.84 -9.83
N GLU A 24 -10.25 21.57 -9.59
CA GLU A 24 -10.88 21.66 -8.25
C GLU A 24 -10.28 20.69 -7.21
N LEU A 25 -9.68 19.56 -7.64
CA LEU A 25 -9.08 18.58 -6.72
C LEU A 25 -7.85 19.16 -6.00
N TRP A 26 -7.05 19.93 -6.73
CA TRP A 26 -5.74 20.41 -6.30
C TRP A 26 -5.75 21.86 -5.80
N GLU A 27 -6.85 22.59 -6.01
CA GLU A 27 -7.01 24.00 -5.62
C GLU A 27 -6.80 24.29 -4.12
N ASN A 28 -7.10 23.32 -3.25
CA ASN A 28 -6.91 23.45 -1.79
C ASN A 28 -5.56 22.89 -1.30
N LEU A 29 -4.69 22.46 -2.22
CA LEU A 29 -3.36 21.96 -1.91
C LEU A 29 -2.30 23.02 -2.21
N VAL A 30 -1.12 22.87 -1.62
CA VAL A 30 0.06 23.66 -1.96
C VAL A 30 0.33 23.55 -3.48
N PRO A 31 0.81 24.60 -4.17
CA PRO A 31 1.13 24.54 -5.59
C PRO A 31 1.99 23.32 -5.98
N ASP A 32 1.84 22.88 -7.25
CA ASP A 32 2.55 21.75 -7.87
C ASP A 32 2.22 20.33 -7.32
N ARG A 33 1.14 20.18 -6.54
CA ARG A 33 0.71 18.87 -6.02
C ARG A 33 0.07 17.96 -7.09
N ASP A 34 -0.49 18.55 -8.12
CA ASP A 34 -0.88 17.89 -9.37
C ASP A 34 0.35 17.27 -10.07
N LYS A 35 1.42 18.03 -10.25
CA LYS A 35 2.69 17.53 -10.82
C LYS A 35 3.32 16.46 -9.94
N PHE A 36 3.22 16.59 -8.61
CA PHE A 36 3.67 15.55 -7.71
C PHE A 36 2.86 14.26 -7.88
N ALA A 37 1.53 14.35 -7.99
CA ALA A 37 0.69 13.19 -8.25
C ALA A 37 1.04 12.53 -9.60
N GLU A 38 1.30 13.31 -10.64
CA GLU A 38 1.81 12.80 -11.94
C GLU A 38 3.13 12.05 -11.80
N GLN A 39 4.07 12.56 -11.00
CA GLN A 39 5.34 11.88 -10.73
C GLN A 39 5.12 10.56 -9.99
N ILE A 40 4.25 10.53 -8.98
CA ILE A 40 3.92 9.30 -8.25
C ILE A 40 3.30 8.28 -9.21
N VAL A 41 2.28 8.66 -9.98
CA VAL A 41 1.62 7.76 -10.94
C VAL A 41 2.58 7.31 -12.03
N GLY A 42 3.42 8.20 -12.55
CA GLY A 42 4.46 7.86 -13.52
C GLY A 42 5.47 6.84 -12.99
N PHE A 43 5.90 7.01 -11.73
CA PHE A 43 6.77 6.04 -11.05
C PHE A 43 6.07 4.69 -10.86
N LEU A 44 4.82 4.69 -10.42
CA LEU A 44 4.03 3.47 -10.23
C LEU A 44 3.88 2.69 -11.55
N ASN A 45 3.54 3.39 -12.63
CA ASN A 45 3.42 2.79 -13.97
C ASN A 45 4.76 2.26 -14.50
N TYR A 46 5.86 2.98 -14.24
CA TYR A 46 7.21 2.54 -14.59
C TYR A 46 7.59 1.24 -13.87
N GLU A 47 7.40 1.18 -12.55
CA GLU A 47 7.68 -0.02 -11.75
C GLU A 47 6.80 -1.20 -12.20
N TYR A 48 5.53 -0.95 -12.48
CA TYR A 48 4.63 -1.95 -13.05
C TYR A 48 5.17 -2.51 -14.37
N ALA A 49 5.48 -1.64 -15.35
CA ALA A 49 5.98 -2.05 -16.66
C ALA A 49 7.31 -2.83 -16.55
N LYS A 50 8.24 -2.32 -15.74
CA LYS A 50 9.53 -2.97 -15.48
C LYS A 50 9.36 -4.38 -14.92
N LYS A 51 8.46 -4.57 -13.95
CA LYS A 51 8.18 -5.91 -13.40
C LYS A 51 7.50 -6.80 -14.44
N GLN A 52 6.64 -6.27 -15.33
CA GLN A 52 6.04 -7.06 -16.41
C GLN A 52 7.06 -7.66 -17.37
N GLU A 53 8.14 -6.94 -17.69
CA GLU A 53 9.21 -7.41 -18.57
C GLU A 53 10.16 -8.42 -17.92
N GLN A 54 10.27 -8.41 -16.59
CA GLN A 54 11.02 -9.42 -15.85
C GLN A 54 10.28 -10.77 -15.94
N LYS A 55 10.96 -11.78 -16.54
CA LYS A 55 10.52 -13.17 -16.45
C LYS A 55 10.54 -13.59 -14.98
N GLU A 56 9.55 -14.39 -14.56
CA GLU A 56 9.51 -15.01 -13.24
C GLU A 56 10.82 -15.78 -13.01
N ASP A 57 11.77 -15.14 -12.33
CA ASP A 57 12.95 -15.83 -11.87
C ASP A 57 12.55 -16.53 -10.58
N PHE A 58 12.35 -17.84 -10.67
CA PHE A 58 11.81 -18.69 -9.61
C PHE A 58 12.67 -18.68 -8.33
N PHE A 59 13.87 -18.12 -8.40
CA PHE A 59 14.83 -17.98 -7.31
C PHE A 59 14.89 -16.58 -6.70
N ASN A 60 14.18 -15.58 -7.24
CA ASN A 60 14.26 -14.22 -6.74
C ASN A 60 13.15 -13.97 -5.70
N ASP A 61 13.54 -14.00 -4.42
CA ASP A 61 12.72 -13.77 -3.22
C ASP A 61 12.32 -12.27 -3.05
N GLU A 62 12.27 -11.53 -4.17
CA GLU A 62 11.94 -10.10 -4.18
C GLU A 62 10.43 -9.87 -4.21
N ASN A 63 9.97 -8.95 -3.36
CA ASN A 63 8.58 -8.51 -3.27
C ASN A 63 8.07 -8.05 -4.65
N GLN A 64 7.13 -8.79 -5.21
CA GLN A 64 6.45 -8.59 -6.49
C GLN A 64 5.56 -7.34 -6.46
N SER A 65 5.07 -6.94 -5.29
CA SER A 65 4.35 -5.67 -5.13
C SER A 65 5.31 -4.48 -5.06
N THR A 66 4.83 -3.30 -5.45
CA THR A 66 5.61 -2.05 -5.33
C THR A 66 5.14 -1.27 -4.12
N VAL A 67 6.00 -1.07 -3.13
CA VAL A 67 5.68 -0.31 -1.91
C VAL A 67 6.42 1.02 -1.90
N LEU A 68 5.67 2.11 -1.78
CA LEU A 68 6.14 3.49 -1.84
C LEU A 68 5.58 4.28 -0.68
N ALA A 69 6.42 4.98 0.09
CA ALA A 69 5.96 5.97 1.06
C ALA A 69 6.09 7.39 0.54
N ILE A 70 5.16 8.23 0.99
CA ILE A 70 5.22 9.69 0.84
C ILE A 70 5.44 10.26 2.24
N ASN A 71 6.68 10.59 2.55
CA ASN A 71 7.06 11.18 3.83
C ASN A 71 6.69 12.66 3.85
N ALA A 72 5.90 13.08 4.83
CA ALA A 72 5.61 14.50 5.07
C ALA A 72 5.34 14.77 6.56
N GLU A 73 5.64 15.98 7.01
CA GLU A 73 5.37 16.39 8.38
C GLU A 73 3.87 16.47 8.72
N TYR A 74 3.56 16.66 10.00
CA TYR A 74 2.19 16.87 10.44
C TYR A 74 1.66 18.21 9.86
N GLY A 75 0.39 18.23 9.44
CA GLY A 75 -0.21 19.43 8.85
C GLY A 75 0.03 19.62 7.34
N MET A 76 0.91 18.84 6.71
CA MET A 76 1.26 18.97 5.27
C MET A 76 0.20 18.47 4.28
N GLY A 77 -1.02 18.20 4.75
CA GLY A 77 -2.13 17.77 3.89
C GLY A 77 -2.03 16.32 3.38
N LYS A 78 -1.25 15.42 4.01
CA LYS A 78 -1.10 14.00 3.60
C LYS A 78 -2.42 13.31 3.25
N THR A 79 -3.39 13.36 4.16
CA THR A 79 -4.73 12.76 3.94
C THR A 79 -5.51 13.42 2.81
N TYR A 80 -5.36 14.73 2.63
CA TYR A 80 -6.00 15.42 1.52
C TYR A 80 -5.36 14.98 0.19
N PHE A 81 -4.03 14.95 0.13
CA PHE A 81 -3.28 14.45 -1.03
C PHE A 81 -3.63 12.98 -1.34
N ALA A 82 -3.68 12.11 -0.32
CA ALA A 82 -4.03 10.70 -0.47
C ALA A 82 -5.41 10.51 -1.12
N LYS A 83 -6.41 11.31 -0.68
CA LYS A 83 -7.76 11.30 -1.26
C LYS A 83 -7.80 11.90 -2.67
N ALA A 84 -7.03 12.96 -2.93
CA ALA A 84 -6.92 13.55 -4.25
C ALA A 84 -6.25 12.58 -5.23
N LEU A 85 -5.17 11.90 -4.83
CA LEU A 85 -4.50 10.85 -5.59
C LEU A 85 -5.43 9.67 -5.87
N HIS A 86 -6.21 9.23 -4.89
CA HIS A 86 -7.24 8.19 -5.09
C HIS A 86 -8.25 8.62 -6.17
N LYS A 87 -8.77 9.85 -6.09
CA LYS A 87 -9.68 10.39 -7.10
C LYS A 87 -9.02 10.54 -8.47
N TYR A 88 -7.72 10.84 -8.51
CA TYR A 88 -6.96 11.00 -9.75
C TYR A 88 -6.69 9.68 -10.46
N ILE A 89 -6.43 8.60 -9.71
CA ILE A 89 -6.25 7.24 -10.27
C ILE A 89 -7.62 6.58 -10.55
N GLU A 90 -8.69 7.04 -9.89
CA GLU A 90 -10.07 6.55 -10.03
C GLU A 90 -10.19 5.03 -9.77
N LYS A 91 -10.76 4.29 -10.74
CA LYS A 91 -11.22 2.91 -10.64
C LYS A 91 -10.11 1.89 -10.33
N ASP A 92 -8.87 2.25 -10.59
CA ASP A 92 -7.70 1.38 -10.45
C ASP A 92 -7.00 1.62 -9.10
N SER A 93 -7.70 2.26 -8.15
CA SER A 93 -7.20 2.51 -6.81
C SER A 93 -8.20 2.23 -5.68
N VAL A 94 -7.64 1.93 -4.50
CA VAL A 94 -8.38 1.72 -3.25
C VAL A 94 -7.80 2.65 -2.19
N TYR A 95 -8.65 3.46 -1.56
CA TYR A 95 -8.25 4.26 -0.40
C TYR A 95 -8.56 3.51 0.89
N PHE A 96 -7.55 3.34 1.74
CA PHE A 96 -7.66 2.65 3.02
C PHE A 96 -7.09 3.52 4.14
N SER A 97 -7.97 4.07 4.99
CA SER A 97 -7.57 4.70 6.25
C SER A 97 -7.38 3.60 7.29
N VAL A 98 -6.11 3.31 7.59
CA VAL A 98 -5.71 2.22 8.48
C VAL A 98 -6.13 2.53 9.92
N TRP A 99 -5.95 3.78 10.33
CA TRP A 99 -6.28 4.24 11.68
C TRP A 99 -7.77 4.09 12.00
N LYS A 100 -8.65 4.40 11.05
CA LYS A 100 -10.11 4.20 11.24
C LYS A 100 -10.52 2.75 11.38
N LYS A 101 -9.66 1.82 10.97
CA LYS A 101 -9.92 0.38 10.91
C LYS A 101 -9.03 -0.41 11.87
N ASP A 102 -8.29 0.28 12.75
CA ASP A 102 -7.38 -0.36 13.69
C ASP A 102 -8.08 -1.10 14.84
N TYR A 103 -9.41 -1.01 14.92
CA TYR A 103 -10.26 -1.87 15.76
C TYR A 103 -10.43 -3.29 15.19
N ILE A 104 -10.12 -3.50 13.90
CA ILE A 104 -10.09 -4.83 13.28
C ILE A 104 -8.73 -5.44 13.59
N ASP A 105 -8.68 -6.49 14.43
CA ASP A 105 -7.41 -7.03 14.93
C ASP A 105 -6.45 -7.54 13.85
N ASN A 106 -6.99 -8.05 12.74
CA ASN A 106 -6.20 -8.60 11.63
C ASN A 106 -6.24 -7.65 10.41
N PRO A 107 -5.12 -6.97 10.07
CA PRO A 107 -5.06 -6.06 8.93
C PRO A 107 -5.40 -6.73 7.60
N LEU A 108 -5.12 -8.03 7.43
CA LEU A 108 -5.47 -8.76 6.20
C LEU A 108 -6.96 -8.69 5.92
N VAL A 109 -7.79 -8.80 6.97
CA VAL A 109 -9.24 -8.68 6.87
C VAL A 109 -9.62 -7.25 6.50
N ALA A 110 -9.01 -6.26 7.16
CA ALA A 110 -9.28 -4.85 6.88
C ALA A 110 -8.94 -4.45 5.43
N PHE A 111 -7.74 -4.81 4.96
CA PHE A 111 -7.34 -4.61 3.56
C PHE A 111 -8.30 -5.29 2.59
N SER A 112 -8.59 -6.57 2.85
CA SER A 112 -9.44 -7.33 1.95
C SER A 112 -10.87 -6.80 1.90
N GLN A 113 -11.39 -6.25 2.99
CA GLN A 113 -12.68 -5.58 3.00
C GLN A 113 -12.68 -4.31 2.12
N GLU A 114 -11.66 -3.46 2.25
CA GLU A 114 -11.57 -2.24 1.43
C GLU A 114 -11.40 -2.56 -0.05
N ILE A 115 -10.53 -3.54 -0.39
CA ILE A 115 -10.40 -4.01 -1.76
C ILE A 115 -11.75 -4.57 -2.24
N ALA A 116 -12.37 -5.49 -1.50
CA ALA A 116 -13.62 -6.14 -1.90
C ALA A 116 -14.78 -5.15 -2.14
N ASN A 117 -14.80 -4.01 -1.45
CA ASN A 117 -15.85 -3.00 -1.60
C ASN A 117 -15.74 -2.18 -2.90
N THR A 118 -14.56 -2.14 -3.53
CA THR A 118 -14.37 -1.46 -4.83
C THR A 118 -14.51 -2.39 -6.02
N GLN A 119 -14.54 -3.71 -5.79
CA GLN A 119 -14.62 -4.72 -6.84
C GLN A 119 -16.06 -5.10 -7.21
N LYS A 120 -16.23 -5.64 -8.41
CA LYS A 120 -17.48 -6.26 -8.87
C LYS A 120 -17.86 -7.43 -7.95
N GLU A 121 -19.16 -7.74 -7.91
CA GLU A 121 -19.73 -8.70 -6.96
C GLU A 121 -19.09 -10.11 -7.05
N SER A 122 -18.70 -10.56 -8.25
CA SER A 122 -18.00 -11.84 -8.45
C SER A 122 -16.63 -11.88 -7.74
N LEU A 123 -15.76 -10.91 -8.01
CA LEU A 123 -14.43 -10.80 -7.40
C LEU A 123 -14.51 -10.54 -5.89
N LYS A 124 -15.47 -9.70 -5.48
CA LYS A 124 -15.80 -9.45 -4.07
C LYS A 124 -16.11 -10.75 -3.32
N GLN A 125 -16.92 -11.64 -3.90
CA GLN A 125 -17.26 -12.93 -3.29
C GLN A 125 -16.04 -13.87 -3.26
N SER A 126 -15.26 -13.92 -4.33
CA SER A 126 -14.03 -14.74 -4.38
C SER A 126 -13.02 -14.30 -3.32
N LEU A 127 -12.81 -12.99 -3.16
CA LEU A 127 -11.88 -12.43 -2.17
C LEU A 127 -12.36 -12.75 -0.75
N LYS A 128 -13.66 -12.54 -0.47
CA LYS A 128 -14.25 -12.92 0.82
C LYS A 128 -14.05 -14.40 1.15
N LYS A 129 -14.25 -15.30 0.17
CA LYS A 129 -14.05 -16.74 0.33
C LYS A 129 -12.58 -17.09 0.62
N ALA A 130 -11.63 -16.43 -0.05
CA ALA A 130 -10.20 -16.65 0.16
C ALA A 130 -9.75 -16.26 1.57
N VAL A 131 -10.12 -15.06 1.99
CA VAL A 131 -9.78 -14.51 3.31
C VAL A 131 -10.42 -15.32 4.43
N TRP A 132 -11.66 -15.76 4.24
CA TRP A 132 -12.33 -16.63 5.21
C TRP A 132 -11.60 -17.96 5.43
N GLY A 133 -11.09 -18.57 4.36
CA GLY A 133 -10.27 -19.78 4.47
C GLY A 133 -9.03 -19.54 5.34
N LEU A 134 -8.39 -18.38 5.20
CA LEU A 134 -7.21 -17.99 5.99
C LEU A 134 -7.53 -17.68 7.45
N VAL A 135 -8.60 -16.94 7.72
CA VAL A 135 -8.96 -16.55 9.08
C VAL A 135 -9.41 -17.76 9.90
N LYS A 136 -10.16 -18.69 9.28
CA LYS A 136 -10.61 -19.92 9.94
C LYS A 136 -9.48 -20.85 10.34
N SER A 137 -8.47 -21.04 9.48
CA SER A 137 -7.31 -21.87 9.81
C SER A 137 -6.45 -21.27 10.93
N SER A 138 -6.60 -19.97 11.21
CA SER A 138 -5.80 -19.21 12.17
C SER A 138 -6.43 -19.05 13.56
N ASN A 139 -7.63 -19.59 13.83
CA ASN A 139 -8.39 -19.39 15.09
C ASN A 139 -8.55 -17.91 15.50
N VAL A 140 -8.58 -16.99 14.53
CA VAL A 140 -8.68 -15.55 14.81
C VAL A 140 -10.14 -15.18 15.07
N SER A 141 -10.42 -14.67 16.27
CA SER A 141 -11.69 -14.03 16.61
C SER A 141 -11.66 -12.58 16.10
N ILE A 142 -12.71 -12.11 15.41
CA ILE A 142 -12.79 -10.73 14.91
C ILE A 142 -13.92 -10.02 15.68
N PRO A 143 -13.61 -9.18 16.68
CA PRO A 143 -14.61 -8.37 17.37
C PRO A 143 -15.10 -7.20 16.49
N GLY A 144 -16.40 -6.89 16.53
CA GLY A 144 -16.94 -5.62 15.99
C GLY A 144 -17.18 -5.57 14.46
N VAL A 145 -16.93 -6.66 13.73
CA VAL A 145 -17.29 -6.79 12.32
C VAL A 145 -18.64 -7.49 12.21
N GLU A 146 -19.73 -6.74 11.97
CA GLU A 146 -21.02 -7.29 11.52
C GLU A 146 -20.88 -7.79 10.07
N PHE A 147 -20.14 -8.87 9.87
CA PHE A 147 -20.37 -9.74 8.73
C PHE A 147 -21.36 -10.80 9.21
N ASP A 148 -22.50 -10.95 8.54
CA ASP A 148 -23.50 -11.99 8.82
C ASP A 148 -22.92 -13.38 8.46
N PHE A 149 -22.01 -13.86 9.30
CA PHE A 149 -21.27 -15.12 9.14
C PHE A 149 -22.16 -16.36 9.32
N LYS A 150 -23.37 -16.21 9.90
CA LYS A 150 -24.31 -17.30 10.13
C LYS A 150 -25.00 -17.81 8.86
N LYS A 151 -25.08 -17.00 7.79
CA LYS A 151 -25.67 -17.43 6.51
C LYS A 151 -24.72 -18.22 5.61
N PHE A 152 -23.44 -18.31 5.97
CA PHE A 152 -22.39 -18.80 5.07
C PHE A 152 -21.79 -20.14 5.50
N SER A 153 -22.36 -20.80 6.51
CA SER A 153 -21.81 -22.04 7.09
C SER A 153 -22.00 -23.29 6.24
N ASP A 154 -22.78 -23.24 5.16
CA ASP A 154 -23.33 -24.47 4.58
C ASP A 154 -22.69 -24.92 3.26
N GLU A 155 -21.64 -24.24 2.78
CA GLU A 155 -20.93 -24.70 1.58
C GLU A 155 -19.45 -24.97 1.85
N PHE A 156 -19.14 -26.27 1.78
CA PHE A 156 -17.85 -26.95 1.72
C PHE A 156 -16.78 -26.17 0.94
N PHE A 157 -15.51 -26.17 1.42
CA PHE A 157 -14.36 -25.81 0.58
C PHE A 157 -13.12 -26.69 0.90
N PRO A 158 -12.35 -27.09 -0.14
CA PRO A 158 -11.30 -28.11 -0.05
C PRO A 158 -9.92 -27.55 0.37
N GLU A 159 -8.98 -28.47 0.61
CA GLU A 159 -7.64 -28.38 1.23
C GLU A 159 -6.56 -27.52 0.50
N GLU A 160 -6.92 -26.50 -0.30
CA GLU A 160 -5.91 -25.56 -0.84
C GLU A 160 -5.51 -24.47 0.18
N ASP A 161 -4.22 -24.10 0.21
CA ASP A 161 -3.69 -23.00 1.03
C ASP A 161 -4.43 -21.69 0.70
N GLY A 162 -5.07 -21.10 1.70
CA GLY A 162 -5.84 -19.86 1.55
C GLY A 162 -4.99 -18.68 1.03
N VAL A 163 -3.67 -18.71 1.20
CA VAL A 163 -2.75 -17.68 0.69
C VAL A 163 -2.67 -17.75 -0.82
N ILE A 164 -2.54 -18.96 -1.38
CA ILE A 164 -2.54 -19.17 -2.83
C ILE A 164 -3.85 -18.68 -3.43
N LYS A 165 -4.98 -18.99 -2.78
CA LYS A 165 -6.30 -18.53 -3.24
C LYS A 165 -6.44 -17.00 -3.19
N LEU A 166 -5.93 -16.37 -2.13
CA LEU A 166 -5.92 -14.91 -2.02
C LEU A 166 -5.10 -14.29 -3.16
N LYS A 167 -3.87 -14.78 -3.38
CA LYS A 167 -3.00 -14.30 -4.47
C LYS A 167 -3.68 -14.42 -5.83
N LYS A 168 -4.25 -15.59 -6.16
CA LYS A 168 -5.01 -15.80 -7.40
C LYS A 168 -6.15 -14.80 -7.60
N VAL A 169 -6.89 -14.47 -6.53
CA VAL A 169 -7.98 -13.48 -6.63
C VAL A 169 -7.44 -12.07 -6.84
N LEU A 170 -6.35 -11.71 -6.17
CA LEU A 170 -5.67 -10.43 -6.36
C LEU A 170 -5.10 -10.31 -7.78
N GLU A 171 -4.52 -11.38 -8.33
CA GLU A 171 -4.06 -11.45 -9.71
C GLU A 171 -5.22 -11.21 -10.69
N SER A 172 -6.38 -11.85 -10.50
CA SER A 172 -7.55 -11.59 -11.35
C SER A 172 -8.05 -10.13 -11.27
N ILE A 173 -7.98 -9.51 -10.10
CA ILE A 173 -8.32 -8.08 -9.94
C ILE A 173 -7.32 -7.22 -10.73
N VAL A 174 -6.02 -7.50 -10.60
CA VAL A 174 -4.97 -6.80 -11.33
C VAL A 174 -5.10 -7.00 -12.84
N GLU A 175 -5.45 -8.19 -13.32
CA GLU A 175 -5.70 -8.44 -14.75
C GLU A 175 -6.83 -7.58 -15.31
N GLU A 176 -7.92 -7.40 -14.54
CA GLU A 176 -9.05 -6.54 -14.95
C GLU A 176 -8.68 -5.04 -14.94
N GLN A 177 -7.87 -4.61 -13.97
CA GLN A 177 -7.52 -3.20 -13.74
C GLN A 177 -6.18 -2.79 -14.37
N LYS A 178 -5.42 -3.75 -14.91
CA LYS A 178 -3.99 -3.67 -15.29
C LYS A 178 -3.06 -3.40 -14.12
N HIS A 179 -3.41 -2.49 -13.21
CA HIS A 179 -2.59 -2.10 -12.08
C HIS A 179 -3.51 -1.68 -10.93
N LEU A 180 -3.42 -2.31 -9.76
CA LEU A 180 -4.17 -1.90 -8.57
C LEU A 180 -3.28 -1.09 -7.62
N VAL A 181 -3.68 0.14 -7.32
CA VAL A 181 -2.98 1.02 -6.36
C VAL A 181 -3.75 1.13 -5.05
N ILE A 182 -3.20 0.61 -3.96
CA ILE A 182 -3.76 0.73 -2.62
C ILE A 182 -3.08 1.89 -1.89
N ILE A 183 -3.86 2.92 -1.57
CA ILE A 183 -3.40 4.09 -0.81
C ILE A 183 -3.71 3.84 0.66
N VAL A 184 -2.66 3.64 1.44
CA VAL A 184 -2.70 3.25 2.86
C VAL A 184 -2.41 4.49 3.70
N ASP A 185 -3.47 5.18 4.10
CA ASP A 185 -3.41 6.46 4.80
C ASP A 185 -3.43 6.28 6.32
N GLU A 186 -2.85 7.26 7.02
CA GLU A 186 -2.85 7.36 8.49
C GLU A 186 -2.16 6.20 9.22
N LEU A 187 -1.22 5.50 8.56
CA LEU A 187 -0.43 4.43 9.19
C LEU A 187 0.38 4.95 10.39
N ASP A 188 0.92 6.17 10.27
CA ASP A 188 1.66 6.86 11.33
C ASP A 188 0.76 7.27 12.51
N ARG A 189 -0.56 7.16 12.42
CA ARG A 189 -1.50 7.43 13.52
C ARG A 189 -1.99 6.17 14.24
N CYS A 190 -1.70 5.00 13.69
CA CYS A 190 -2.13 3.73 14.26
C CYS A 190 -1.39 3.42 15.57
N ARG A 191 -1.98 2.53 16.37
CA ARG A 191 -1.26 1.89 17.46
C ARG A 191 0.03 1.24 16.91
N PRO A 192 1.17 1.33 17.61
CA PRO A 192 2.44 0.82 17.10
C PRO A 192 2.39 -0.67 16.70
N ASP A 193 1.74 -1.51 17.51
CA ASP A 193 1.58 -2.94 17.24
C ASP A 193 0.81 -3.21 15.95
N TYR A 194 -0.24 -2.41 15.71
CA TYR A 194 -1.06 -2.53 14.53
C TYR A 194 -0.34 -2.04 13.28
N ALA A 195 0.41 -0.93 13.38
CA ALA A 195 1.21 -0.41 12.28
C ALA A 195 2.22 -1.44 11.77
N VAL A 196 2.87 -2.19 12.68
CA VAL A 196 3.79 -3.27 12.29
C VAL A 196 3.06 -4.40 11.60
N LYS A 197 1.94 -4.88 12.18
CA LYS A 197 1.12 -5.93 11.55
C LYS A 197 0.66 -5.53 10.14
N VAL A 198 0.36 -4.26 9.90
CA VAL A 198 -0.02 -3.72 8.58
C VAL A 198 1.15 -3.85 7.60
N LEU A 199 2.35 -3.43 8.00
CA LEU A 199 3.56 -3.54 7.17
C LEU A 199 3.92 -5.00 6.85
N GLU A 200 3.82 -5.89 7.85
CA GLU A 200 3.98 -7.33 7.68
C GLU A 200 2.92 -7.92 6.74
N THR A 201 1.67 -7.47 6.88
CA THR A 201 0.57 -7.93 6.03
C THR A 201 0.81 -7.57 4.57
N ILE A 202 1.19 -6.31 4.29
CA ILE A 202 1.55 -5.86 2.94
C ILE A 202 2.67 -6.72 2.37
N LYS A 203 3.74 -6.95 3.14
CA LYS A 203 4.92 -7.70 2.69
C LYS A 203 4.65 -9.18 2.41
N HIS A 204 3.85 -9.84 3.25
CA HIS A 204 3.71 -11.30 3.20
C HIS A 204 2.50 -11.78 2.38
N PHE A 205 1.37 -11.07 2.45
CA PHE A 205 0.12 -11.54 1.83
C PHE A 205 -0.20 -10.84 0.51
N PHE A 206 0.32 -9.63 0.31
CA PHE A 206 0.04 -8.80 -0.86
C PHE A 206 1.22 -8.74 -1.83
N ASP A 207 2.08 -9.74 -1.77
CA ASP A 207 3.17 -9.98 -2.71
C ASP A 207 2.62 -10.51 -4.06
N VAL A 208 2.04 -9.60 -4.83
CA VAL A 208 1.37 -9.85 -6.12
C VAL A 208 1.85 -8.82 -7.15
N LYS A 209 2.25 -9.32 -8.33
CA LYS A 209 2.69 -8.49 -9.45
C LYS A 209 1.54 -7.58 -9.91
N GLY A 210 1.83 -6.29 -10.10
CA GLY A 210 0.83 -5.29 -10.47
C GLY A 210 -0.07 -4.81 -9.34
N LEU A 211 0.31 -5.12 -8.09
CA LEU A 211 -0.18 -4.43 -6.91
C LEU A 211 0.84 -3.39 -6.46
N SER A 212 0.36 -2.17 -6.18
CA SER A 212 1.17 -1.09 -5.61
C SER A 212 0.55 -0.56 -4.34
N PHE A 213 1.40 -0.20 -3.39
CA PHE A 213 1.02 0.46 -2.14
C PHE A 213 1.64 1.85 -2.09
N VAL A 214 0.82 2.86 -1.79
CA VAL A 214 1.25 4.23 -1.51
C VAL A 214 0.94 4.55 -0.05
N LEU A 215 1.96 4.88 0.74
CA LEU A 215 1.87 5.10 2.19
C LEU A 215 2.22 6.56 2.52
N PRO A 216 1.25 7.49 2.54
CA PRO A 216 1.47 8.82 3.09
C PRO A 216 1.69 8.71 4.60
N ILE A 217 2.91 9.03 5.06
CA ILE A 217 3.30 8.87 6.47
C ILE A 217 4.14 10.06 6.94
N ASN A 218 4.20 10.28 8.25
CA ASN A 218 5.35 10.91 8.88
C ASN A 218 6.36 9.81 9.26
N LYS A 219 7.43 9.68 8.47
CA LYS A 219 8.46 8.64 8.66
C LYS A 219 9.05 8.69 10.07
N ASN A 220 9.50 9.88 10.50
CA ASN A 220 10.14 10.06 11.81
C ASN A 220 9.21 9.69 12.97
N PHE A 221 7.91 9.98 12.84
CA PHE A 221 6.93 9.61 13.86
C PHE A 221 6.67 8.10 13.87
N LEU A 222 6.50 7.50 12.69
CA LEU A 222 6.29 6.05 12.55
C LEU A 222 7.48 5.26 13.10
N GLU A 223 8.72 5.65 12.78
CA GLU A 223 9.94 5.00 13.30
C GLU A 223 10.00 5.06 14.83
N LYS A 224 9.85 6.24 15.42
CA LYS A 224 9.88 6.42 16.87
C LYS A 224 8.76 5.65 17.58
N SER A 225 7.57 5.60 16.97
CA SER A 225 6.42 4.86 17.49
C SER A 225 6.71 3.36 17.58
N ILE A 226 7.30 2.79 16.53
CA ILE A 226 7.67 1.37 16.46
C ILE A 226 8.85 1.06 17.39
N GLU A 227 9.87 1.91 17.41
CA GLU A 227 11.05 1.77 18.30
C GLU A 227 10.63 1.72 19.77
N GLY A 228 9.76 2.64 20.19
CA GLY A 228 9.22 2.69 21.55
C GLY A 228 8.42 1.45 21.92
N PHE A 229 7.67 0.86 20.98
CA PHE A 229 6.87 -0.33 21.21
C PHE A 229 7.70 -1.58 21.45
N TYR A 230 8.77 -1.78 20.69
CA TYR A 230 9.63 -2.96 20.83
C TYR A 230 10.68 -2.83 21.96
N ASN A 231 10.69 -1.72 22.72
CA ASN A 231 11.74 -1.41 23.71
C ASN A 231 13.15 -1.56 23.13
N LEU A 232 13.32 -1.28 21.84
CA LEU A 232 14.59 -1.46 21.17
C LEU A 232 15.52 -0.32 21.58
N THR A 233 16.74 -0.66 22.02
CA THR A 233 17.75 0.35 22.28
C THR A 233 18.13 1.03 20.96
N PRO A 234 18.49 2.32 20.95
CA PRO A 234 18.96 3.00 19.74
C PRO A 234 20.09 2.25 19.00
N SER A 235 20.86 1.43 19.71
CA SER A 235 21.90 0.56 19.15
C SER A 235 21.39 -0.67 18.38
N ALA A 236 20.15 -1.13 18.60
CA ALA A 236 19.54 -2.20 17.83
C ALA A 236 19.05 -1.71 16.45
N PHE A 237 18.81 -0.41 16.32
CA PHE A 237 18.51 0.31 15.08
C PHE A 237 19.73 1.00 14.46
N SER A 238 20.89 0.99 15.12
CA SER A 238 22.11 1.63 14.61
C SER A 238 22.85 0.82 13.55
N GLY A 239 22.28 -0.30 13.10
CA GLY A 239 22.67 -0.90 11.82
C GLY A 239 22.19 0.03 10.70
N LYS A 240 23.02 0.28 9.69
CA LYS A 240 22.80 1.28 8.62
C LYS A 240 21.47 1.18 7.83
N GLU A 241 20.64 0.17 8.10
CA GLU A 241 19.31 -0.03 7.54
C GLU A 241 18.24 0.15 8.62
N HIS A 242 17.47 1.24 8.52
CA HIS A 242 16.32 1.49 9.38
C HIS A 242 15.27 0.39 9.20
N TYR A 243 14.66 -0.15 10.27
CA TYR A 243 13.66 -1.24 10.20
C TYR A 243 12.59 -1.05 9.11
N LEU A 244 12.13 0.20 8.91
CA LEU A 244 11.16 0.54 7.88
C LEU A 244 11.64 0.26 6.45
N THR A 245 12.94 0.31 6.15
CA THR A 245 13.45 0.06 4.78
C THR A 245 13.18 -1.38 4.32
N ARG A 246 13.03 -2.33 5.26
CA ARG A 246 12.65 -3.72 4.97
C ARG A 246 11.23 -3.88 4.44
N PHE A 247 10.38 -2.88 4.66
CA PHE A 247 8.97 -2.86 4.26
C PHE A 247 8.68 -1.76 3.24
N ILE A 248 9.42 -0.65 3.30
CA ILE A 248 9.23 0.56 2.50
C ILE A 248 10.56 0.88 1.80
N PRO A 249 10.83 0.25 0.65
CA PRO A 249 12.10 0.42 -0.08
C PRO A 249 12.19 1.76 -0.85
N ARG A 250 11.07 2.48 -0.97
CA ARG A 250 10.97 3.72 -1.76
C ARG A 250 10.30 4.80 -0.92
N ILE A 251 10.95 5.94 -0.74
CA ILE A 251 10.40 7.06 0.04
C ILE A 251 10.56 8.36 -0.73
N PHE A 252 9.45 9.05 -0.97
CA PHE A 252 9.42 10.39 -1.55
C PHE A 252 9.10 11.37 -0.43
N THR A 253 9.91 12.40 -0.24
CA THR A 253 9.69 13.39 0.81
C THR A 253 9.03 14.63 0.22
N LEU A 254 7.92 15.02 0.83
CA LEU A 254 7.17 16.22 0.54
C LEU A 254 7.65 17.32 1.49
N GLU A 255 8.28 18.37 0.94
CA GLU A 255 8.71 19.54 1.71
C GLU A 255 7.96 20.80 1.26
N ASP A 256 7.98 21.84 2.09
CA ASP A 256 7.34 23.13 1.80
C ASP A 256 7.92 23.82 0.54
N ASN A 257 9.15 23.49 0.15
CA ASN A 257 9.90 24.13 -0.94
C ASN A 257 10.21 23.21 -2.13
N GLY A 258 9.62 22.01 -2.22
CA GLY A 258 9.88 21.08 -3.33
C GLY A 258 9.70 19.60 -2.99
N ILE A 259 10.21 18.73 -3.89
CA ILE A 259 10.10 17.27 -3.80
C ILE A 259 11.51 16.67 -3.84
N TRP A 260 11.86 15.82 -2.86
CA TRP A 260 13.08 15.01 -2.89
C TRP A 260 12.73 13.52 -2.95
N VAL A 261 13.42 12.77 -3.81
CA VAL A 261 13.24 11.32 -3.96
C VAL A 261 14.40 10.60 -3.28
N TYR A 262 14.09 9.76 -2.29
CA TYR A 262 15.05 8.84 -1.67
C TYR A 262 14.77 7.43 -2.17
N LEU A 263 15.66 6.92 -3.02
CA LEU A 263 15.68 5.51 -3.40
C LEU A 263 16.65 4.80 -2.47
N TYR A 264 16.16 3.84 -1.68
CA TYR A 264 17.06 2.91 -0.99
C TYR A 264 17.51 1.87 -2.03
N ASP A 265 18.76 1.94 -2.47
CA ASP A 265 19.34 0.84 -3.24
C ASP A 265 19.48 -0.36 -2.28
N ASN A 266 18.86 -1.48 -2.64
CA ASN A 266 19.06 -2.79 -1.99
C ASN A 266 20.36 -3.42 -2.49
#